data_AF-A0A2R6NYS3-F1
#
_entry.id   AF-A0A2R6NYS3-F1
#
_cell.length_a   1.000
_cell.length_b   1.000
_cell.length_c   1.000
_cell.angle_alpha   90.00
_cell.angle_beta   90.00
_cell.angle_gamma   90.00
#
_symmetry.space_group_name_H-M   'P 1'
#
loop_
_entity.id
_entity.type
_entity.pdbx_description
1 polymer ?
#
loop_
_entity_poly.entity_id
_entity_poly.type
_entity_poly.pdbx_seq_one_letter_code
_entity_poly.pdbx_strand_id
1 'polypeptide(L)'
;MNLPPHIQFRMHELVWLEVMINLCVFLALFPDGESGSMIAQVQEHFPELLSSDSEPSCATDVIKWVFDHSDQARLDALQLKLPDFERWIRVAYDISCTGRSYEPSGSVRGALTTIFCAIPLHSMGTREEFKADRLSKWADFCQGPYEMVDVDGEHYTMLSETHVSSFAERLRGAIGRSQLPKDSAIPRPKLDFDAIPIIDFSLYSSDKGKYFQQMQYALEDVGFGILVNAPGFEDTFQKELFSLADQLFNKPQEWRDELGTSTSYSLRGYFRADTIQGHHKAFAEAYRFGLEMPSPPADAPFWLRLHEGPNQWPREDDLPRFRSMMETLFQQYRNLNITLNEHVCQLLNIPNKVLNDFFPSKAEFNSAIWHYFPVTPEILSEAQDGFLQGMHEHRDPSTFLTCLIQSRAGLQAKNHAGTWVDVPMVPGGVVFNIGMQLMKLTGGKFVATTHRVNTLKIDTDRFVPEAYIRHDDF
;
A
#
# COMPACT_ATOMS: atom_id res chain seq x y z
N MET A 1 4.39 38.82 -14.10
CA MET A 1 4.40 37.35 -14.25
C MET A 1 3.86 36.81 -12.95
N ASN A 2 2.54 36.56 -12.85
CA ASN A 2 1.92 36.18 -11.56
C ASN A 2 1.24 34.80 -11.66
N LEU A 3 1.77 33.82 -10.92
CA LEU A 3 1.05 32.62 -10.44
C LEU A 3 0.67 31.60 -11.56
N PRO A 4 0.24 30.38 -11.17
CA PRO A 4 0.89 29.11 -11.47
C PRO A 4 1.06 28.77 -12.97
N PRO A 5 2.07 27.94 -13.30
CA PRO A 5 2.92 27.22 -12.34
C PRO A 5 4.07 28.07 -11.76
N HIS A 6 4.40 29.23 -12.33
CA HIS A 6 5.48 30.07 -11.82
C HIS A 6 5.04 30.94 -10.63
N ILE A 7 5.25 30.44 -9.41
CA ILE A 7 4.81 31.10 -8.16
C ILE A 7 5.90 31.91 -7.44
N GLN A 8 7.17 31.74 -7.82
CA GLN A 8 8.33 32.26 -7.09
C GLN A 8 8.23 33.76 -6.73
N PHE A 9 7.96 34.61 -7.73
CA PHE A 9 7.85 36.05 -7.54
C PHE A 9 6.80 36.43 -6.47
N ARG A 10 5.63 35.77 -6.48
CA ARG A 10 4.59 36.06 -5.49
C ARG A 10 4.99 35.61 -4.09
N MET A 11 5.74 34.53 -3.97
CA MET A 11 6.25 34.06 -2.67
C MET A 11 7.26 35.03 -2.06
N HIS A 12 7.91 35.87 -2.87
CA HIS A 12 8.75 36.98 -2.41
C HIS A 12 7.95 38.23 -2.01
N GLU A 13 6.72 38.42 -2.50
CA GLU A 13 5.85 39.53 -2.06
C GLU A 13 5.19 39.22 -0.71
N LEU A 14 4.96 37.95 -0.39
CA LEU A 14 4.41 37.51 0.89
C LEU A 14 5.47 37.59 2.00
N VAL A 15 5.73 38.82 2.45
CA VAL A 15 6.56 39.10 3.64
C VAL A 15 5.85 38.62 4.91
N TRP A 16 6.60 38.41 5.99
CA TRP A 16 6.07 37.84 7.24
C TRP A 16 4.78 38.50 7.76
N LEU A 17 4.72 39.83 7.78
CA LEU A 17 3.54 40.57 8.24
C LEU A 17 2.31 40.32 7.33
N GLU A 18 2.50 40.31 6.01
CA GLU A 18 1.41 40.02 5.07
C GLU A 18 0.88 38.60 5.26
N VAL A 19 1.75 37.62 5.49
CA VAL A 19 1.33 36.24 5.76
C VAL A 19 0.47 36.16 7.01
N MET A 20 0.89 36.80 8.10
CA MET A 20 0.13 36.85 9.34
C MET A 20 -1.25 37.50 9.13
N ILE A 21 -1.31 38.66 8.47
CA ILE A 21 -2.58 39.36 8.25
C ILE A 21 -3.49 38.57 7.29
N ASN A 22 -2.95 37.94 6.25
CA ASN A 22 -3.73 37.08 5.37
C ASN A 22 -4.32 35.88 6.12
N LEU A 23 -3.57 35.28 7.05
CA LEU A 23 -4.09 34.21 7.89
C LEU A 23 -5.29 34.71 8.73
N CYS A 24 -5.20 35.90 9.29
CA CYS A 24 -6.30 36.51 10.03
C CYS A 24 -7.53 36.78 9.15
N VAL A 25 -7.34 37.23 7.90
CA VAL A 25 -8.43 37.38 6.92
C VAL A 25 -9.13 36.04 6.71
N PHE A 26 -8.38 34.96 6.45
CA PHE A 26 -8.96 33.64 6.19
C PHE A 26 -9.73 33.08 7.39
N LEU A 27 -9.31 33.44 8.60
CA LEU A 27 -9.99 33.05 9.84
C LEU A 27 -11.18 33.95 10.20
N ALA A 28 -11.42 34.99 9.40
CA ALA A 28 -12.41 36.04 9.63
C ALA A 28 -12.21 36.73 11.00
N LEU A 29 -10.96 37.01 11.36
CA LEU A 29 -10.59 37.65 12.63
C LEU A 29 -10.77 39.17 12.62
N PHE A 30 -11.00 39.75 11.44
CA PHE A 30 -11.43 41.13 11.25
C PHE A 30 -12.32 41.25 10.01
N PRO A 31 -13.12 42.32 9.88
CA PRO A 31 -14.03 42.51 8.75
C PRO A 31 -13.34 42.55 7.38
N ASP A 32 -14.04 42.07 6.35
CA ASP A 32 -13.57 42.12 4.97
C ASP A 32 -13.23 43.56 4.55
N GLY A 33 -12.05 43.75 3.96
CA GLY A 33 -11.56 45.05 3.52
C GLY A 33 -10.76 45.86 4.56
N GLU A 34 -10.63 45.38 5.80
CA GLU A 34 -9.87 46.09 6.86
C GLU A 34 -8.39 45.68 6.98
N SER A 35 -7.92 44.72 6.17
CA SER A 35 -6.53 44.23 6.22
C SER A 35 -5.48 45.35 6.09
N GLY A 36 -5.71 46.33 5.21
CA GLY A 36 -4.82 47.48 5.06
C GLY A 36 -4.77 48.39 6.29
N SER A 37 -5.91 48.57 6.97
CA SER A 37 -5.97 49.32 8.24
C SER A 37 -5.23 48.58 9.34
N MET A 38 -5.39 47.26 9.43
CA MET A 38 -4.70 46.44 10.41
C MET A 38 -3.18 46.47 10.21
N ILE A 39 -2.70 46.33 8.97
CA ILE A 39 -1.27 46.46 8.65
C ILE A 39 -0.73 47.82 9.11
N ALA A 40 -1.45 48.92 8.84
CA ALA A 40 -1.04 50.26 9.24
C ALA A 40 -0.96 50.41 10.77
N GLN A 41 -1.93 49.89 11.51
CA GLN A 41 -1.93 49.94 12.99
C GLN A 41 -0.79 49.11 13.59
N VAL A 42 -0.52 47.92 13.04
CA VAL A 42 0.60 47.08 13.46
C VAL A 42 1.93 47.77 13.19
N GLN A 43 2.09 48.40 12.02
CA GLN A 43 3.32 49.14 11.69
C GLN A 43 3.49 50.43 12.50
N GLU A 44 2.41 51.10 12.90
CA GLU A 44 2.45 52.24 13.81
C GLU A 44 2.91 51.80 15.22
N HIS A 45 2.43 50.66 15.69
CA HIS A 45 2.81 50.11 17.01
C HIS A 45 4.20 49.46 17.01
N PHE A 46 4.62 48.87 15.88
CA PHE A 46 5.91 48.20 15.69
C PHE A 46 6.64 48.74 14.44
N PRO A 47 7.29 49.92 14.52
CA PRO A 47 7.91 50.59 13.37
C PRO A 47 9.03 49.78 12.69
N GLU A 48 9.63 48.83 13.41
CA GLU A 48 10.67 47.91 12.93
C GLU A 48 10.18 46.93 11.85
N LEU A 49 8.85 46.80 11.67
CA LEU A 49 8.24 45.99 10.62
C LEU A 49 8.22 46.66 9.24
N LEU A 50 8.55 47.96 9.14
CA LEU A 50 8.51 48.70 7.87
C LEU A 50 9.58 48.26 6.85
N SER A 51 10.58 47.48 7.27
CA SER A 51 11.74 47.10 6.44
C SER A 51 12.09 45.60 6.47
N SER A 52 11.28 44.75 7.12
CA SER A 52 11.59 43.32 7.29
C SER A 52 10.76 42.43 6.38
N ASP A 53 11.44 41.67 5.52
CA ASP A 53 10.84 40.54 4.77
C ASP A 53 10.76 39.27 5.66
N SER A 54 11.63 39.18 6.69
CA SER A 54 11.72 38.05 7.61
C SER A 54 10.95 38.22 8.91
N GLU A 55 10.70 37.10 9.61
CA GLU A 55 10.22 37.10 10.99
C GLU A 55 11.12 37.99 11.87
N PRO A 56 10.56 39.05 12.50
CA PRO A 56 11.34 39.98 13.30
C PRO A 56 11.66 39.39 14.69
N SER A 57 12.65 39.95 15.39
CA SER A 57 12.96 39.53 16.76
C SER A 57 11.81 39.77 17.74
N CYS A 58 10.90 40.70 17.43
CA CYS A 58 9.71 41.03 18.21
C CYS A 58 8.47 40.21 17.80
N ALA A 59 8.61 39.18 16.96
CA ALA A 59 7.48 38.44 16.38
C ALA A 59 6.45 37.99 17.41
N THR A 60 6.89 37.46 18.57
CA THR A 60 5.99 37.03 19.65
C THR A 60 5.12 38.17 20.17
N ASP A 61 5.67 39.38 20.32
CA ASP A 61 4.93 40.56 20.80
C ASP A 61 3.95 41.05 19.74
N VAL A 62 4.35 41.03 18.46
CA VAL A 62 3.48 41.40 17.33
C VAL A 62 2.31 40.42 17.20
N ILE A 63 2.57 39.11 17.25
CA ILE A 63 1.54 38.06 17.18
C ILE A 63 0.56 38.22 18.34
N LYS A 64 1.07 38.44 19.55
CA LYS A 64 0.22 38.66 20.73
C LYS A 64 -0.65 39.90 20.54
N TRP A 65 -0.08 40.99 20.04
CA TRP A 65 -0.82 42.23 19.81
C TRP A 65 -1.96 42.00 18.79
N VAL A 66 -1.68 41.35 17.66
CA VAL A 66 -2.71 41.03 16.64
C VAL A 66 -3.78 40.09 17.21
N PHE A 67 -3.40 39.10 18.01
CA PHE A 67 -4.34 38.20 18.67
C PHE A 67 -5.28 38.96 19.62
N ASP A 68 -4.76 39.89 20.41
CA ASP A 68 -5.56 40.70 21.35
C ASP A 68 -6.49 41.70 20.64
N HIS A 69 -6.13 42.14 19.42
CA HIS A 69 -6.91 43.10 18.61
C HIS A 69 -7.80 42.42 17.54
N SER A 70 -7.85 41.10 17.53
CA SER A 70 -8.72 40.30 16.66
C SER A 70 -10.11 40.11 17.28
N ASP A 71 -11.08 39.64 16.48
CA ASP A 71 -12.41 39.24 16.96
C ASP A 71 -12.29 38.07 17.96
N GLN A 72 -12.47 38.39 19.25
CA GLN A 72 -12.36 37.43 20.34
C GLN A 72 -13.45 36.36 20.29
N ALA A 73 -14.67 36.70 19.85
CA ALA A 73 -15.74 35.72 19.73
C ALA A 73 -15.44 34.70 18.62
N ARG A 74 -14.80 35.16 17.53
CA ARG A 74 -14.33 34.28 16.46
C ARG A 74 -13.19 33.37 16.92
N LEU A 75 -12.21 33.90 17.64
CA LEU A 75 -11.11 33.10 18.22
C LEU A 75 -11.64 32.00 19.14
N ASP A 76 -12.61 32.34 20.01
CA ASP A 76 -13.28 31.38 20.88
C ASP A 76 -14.06 30.31 20.09
N ALA A 77 -14.78 30.71 19.04
CA ALA A 77 -15.51 29.78 18.16
C ALA A 77 -14.58 28.80 17.45
N LEU A 78 -13.36 29.24 17.10
CA LEU A 78 -12.31 28.41 16.51
C LEU A 78 -11.50 27.62 17.55
N GLN A 79 -11.72 27.87 18.85
CA GLN A 79 -10.91 27.36 19.96
C GLN A 79 -9.41 27.66 19.80
N LEU A 80 -9.08 28.78 19.15
CA LEU A 80 -7.72 29.11 18.76
C LEU A 80 -7.01 29.87 19.87
N LYS A 81 -6.09 29.21 20.56
CA LYS A 81 -5.29 29.82 21.64
C LYS A 81 -4.01 30.46 21.08
N LEU A 82 -3.45 31.42 21.80
CA LEU A 82 -2.25 32.15 21.40
C LEU A 82 -1.08 31.23 20.96
N PRO A 83 -0.73 30.13 21.67
CA PRO A 83 0.36 29.24 21.23
C PRO A 83 0.07 28.52 19.89
N ASP A 84 -1.20 28.20 19.64
CA ASP A 84 -1.61 27.55 18.39
C ASP A 84 -1.63 28.57 17.24
N PHE A 85 -2.10 29.79 17.51
CA PHE A 85 -2.06 30.90 16.55
C PHE A 85 -0.63 31.24 16.12
N GLU A 86 0.30 31.34 17.08
CA GLU A 86 1.73 31.53 16.80
C GLU A 86 2.29 30.41 15.92
N ARG A 87 1.96 29.15 16.24
CA ARG A 87 2.37 28.00 15.42
C ARG A 87 1.82 28.09 14.01
N TRP A 88 0.56 28.48 13.83
CA TRP A 88 -0.06 28.59 12.51
C TRP A 88 0.60 29.66 11.65
N ILE A 89 0.94 30.82 12.23
CA ILE A 89 1.65 31.89 11.52
C ILE A 89 3.01 31.41 11.06
N ARG A 90 3.79 30.74 11.93
CA ARG A 90 5.10 30.19 11.56
C ARG A 90 5.00 29.16 10.45
N VAL A 91 4.05 28.22 10.54
CA VAL A 91 3.82 27.23 9.48
C VAL A 91 3.43 27.89 8.17
N ALA A 92 2.52 28.87 8.19
CA ALA A 92 2.11 29.60 7.00
C ALA A 92 3.29 30.35 6.35
N TYR A 93 4.13 30.98 7.17
CA TYR A 93 5.30 31.71 6.71
C TYR A 93 6.39 30.76 6.16
N ASP A 94 6.68 29.65 6.84
CA ASP A 94 7.65 28.65 6.38
C ASP A 94 7.22 28.04 5.05
N ILE A 95 5.92 27.74 4.87
CA ILE A 95 5.38 27.28 3.58
C ILE A 95 5.61 28.33 2.50
N SER A 96 5.37 29.62 2.77
CA SER A 96 5.65 30.68 1.80
C SER A 96 7.14 30.73 1.42
N CYS A 97 8.05 30.52 2.38
CA CYS A 97 9.49 30.45 2.15
C CYS A 97 9.87 29.29 1.22
N THR A 98 9.24 28.11 1.37
CA THR A 98 9.50 26.98 0.45
C THR A 98 9.13 27.28 -0.99
N GLY A 99 8.15 28.15 -1.22
CA GLY A 99 7.76 28.60 -2.56
C GLY A 99 8.73 29.60 -3.20
N ARG A 100 9.62 30.24 -2.42
CA ARG A 100 10.59 31.25 -2.92
C ARG A 100 11.72 30.65 -3.76
N SER A 101 11.94 29.35 -3.69
CA SER A 101 12.89 28.62 -4.54
C SER A 101 12.20 27.69 -5.54
N TYR A 102 10.86 27.76 -5.64
CA TYR A 102 10.11 26.87 -6.51
C TYR A 102 10.28 27.24 -7.98
N GLU A 103 10.88 26.32 -8.74
CA GLU A 103 10.92 26.34 -10.20
C GLU A 103 10.11 25.16 -10.75
N PRO A 104 9.00 25.38 -11.46
CA PRO A 104 8.24 24.28 -12.03
C PRO A 104 9.05 23.61 -13.15
N SER A 105 9.08 22.28 -13.15
CA SER A 105 9.80 21.48 -14.15
C SER A 105 9.07 20.16 -14.45
N GLY A 106 9.46 19.49 -15.53
CA GLY A 106 8.82 18.27 -16.01
C GLY A 106 7.55 18.52 -16.83
N SER A 107 6.86 17.46 -17.20
CA SER A 107 5.61 17.55 -17.96
C SER A 107 4.77 16.29 -17.80
N VAL A 108 3.45 16.42 -17.83
CA VAL A 108 2.52 15.29 -17.76
C VAL A 108 2.30 14.73 -19.16
N ARG A 109 2.66 13.46 -19.38
CA ARG A 109 2.52 12.77 -20.68
C ARG A 109 1.28 11.88 -20.70
N GLY A 110 0.49 12.00 -21.76
CA GLY A 110 -0.61 11.06 -22.05
C GLY A 110 -1.84 11.19 -21.15
N ALA A 111 -1.94 12.25 -20.34
CA ALA A 111 -3.12 12.53 -19.52
C ALA A 111 -3.79 13.85 -19.94
N LEU A 112 -5.11 13.92 -19.76
CA LEU A 112 -5.86 15.17 -19.82
C LEU A 112 -5.58 15.97 -18.55
N THR A 113 -5.06 17.18 -18.69
CA THR A 113 -4.89 18.11 -17.56
C THR A 113 -6.09 19.04 -17.47
N THR A 114 -6.84 18.98 -16.37
CA THR A 114 -7.96 19.90 -16.10
C THR A 114 -7.54 20.96 -15.08
N ILE A 115 -7.67 22.23 -15.44
CA ILE A 115 -7.41 23.38 -14.56
C ILE A 115 -8.75 23.97 -14.14
N PHE A 116 -9.05 23.94 -12.84
CA PHE A 116 -10.26 24.57 -12.31
C PHE A 116 -10.03 26.07 -12.08
N CYS A 117 -10.80 26.91 -12.74
CA CYS A 117 -10.63 28.37 -12.77
C CYS A 117 -11.62 29.03 -11.82
N ALA A 118 -11.20 29.26 -10.58
CA ALA A 118 -11.97 30.02 -9.60
C ALA A 118 -12.01 31.52 -9.95
N ILE A 119 -12.90 32.27 -9.31
CA ILE A 119 -12.91 33.73 -9.39
C ILE A 119 -11.63 34.25 -8.71
N PRO A 120 -10.77 34.98 -9.44
CA PRO A 120 -9.55 35.51 -8.85
C PRO A 120 -9.88 36.66 -7.88
N LEU A 121 -8.95 37.00 -6.99
CA LEU A 121 -9.06 38.19 -6.14
C LEU A 121 -9.21 39.44 -7.02
N HIS A 122 -9.95 40.45 -6.55
CA HIS A 122 -10.18 41.70 -7.30
C HIS A 122 -8.89 42.38 -7.78
N SER A 123 -7.79 42.25 -7.04
CA SER A 123 -6.47 42.79 -7.41
C SER A 123 -5.82 42.08 -8.62
N MET A 124 -6.35 40.93 -9.04
CA MET A 124 -5.79 40.09 -10.10
C MET A 124 -6.56 40.18 -11.42
N GLY A 125 -7.54 41.09 -11.52
CA GLY A 125 -8.34 41.30 -12.73
C GLY A 125 -9.53 40.35 -12.84
N THR A 126 -10.08 40.23 -14.04
CA THR A 126 -11.21 39.36 -14.33
C THR A 126 -10.78 37.88 -14.46
N ARG A 127 -11.71 36.94 -14.31
CA ARG A 127 -11.44 35.51 -14.51
C ARG A 127 -10.88 35.19 -15.89
N GLU A 128 -11.34 35.88 -16.94
CA GLU A 128 -10.88 35.64 -18.30
C GLU A 128 -9.45 36.17 -18.54
N GLU A 129 -9.13 37.36 -18.02
CA GLU A 129 -7.75 37.86 -18.02
C GLU A 129 -6.83 36.92 -17.23
N PHE A 130 -7.28 36.43 -16.08
CA PHE A 130 -6.52 35.51 -15.26
C PHE A 130 -6.27 34.16 -15.96
N LYS A 131 -7.27 33.63 -16.67
CA LYS A 131 -7.13 32.43 -17.49
C LYS A 131 -6.13 32.62 -18.64
N ALA A 132 -6.30 33.71 -19.39
CA ALA A 132 -5.50 33.99 -20.58
C ALA A 132 -4.03 34.26 -20.24
N ASP A 133 -3.78 35.10 -19.24
CA ASP A 133 -2.43 35.60 -18.95
C ASP A 133 -1.66 34.73 -17.98
N ARG A 134 -2.36 33.96 -17.13
CA ARG A 134 -1.76 33.20 -16.02
C ARG A 134 -1.94 31.70 -16.19
N LEU A 135 -3.17 31.21 -16.06
CA LEU A 135 -3.43 29.76 -16.02
C LEU A 135 -3.04 29.05 -17.33
N SER A 136 -2.99 29.79 -18.46
CA SER A 136 -2.57 29.25 -19.75
C SER A 136 -1.14 28.72 -19.76
N LYS A 137 -0.28 29.19 -18.84
CA LYS A 137 1.11 28.74 -18.70
C LYS A 137 1.25 27.28 -18.27
N TRP A 138 0.20 26.68 -17.72
CA TRP A 138 0.17 25.23 -17.50
C TRP A 138 0.26 24.41 -18.78
N ALA A 139 -0.06 25.00 -19.95
CA ALA A 139 0.11 24.36 -21.25
C ALA A 139 1.57 23.93 -21.48
N ASP A 140 2.55 24.70 -20.99
CA ASP A 140 3.98 24.39 -21.14
C ASP A 140 4.38 23.09 -20.42
N PHE A 141 3.54 22.60 -19.50
CA PHE A 141 3.75 21.41 -18.66
C PHE A 141 2.83 20.25 -19.06
N CYS A 142 2.03 20.40 -20.12
CA CYS A 142 1.12 19.39 -20.63
C CYS A 142 1.60 18.88 -22.00
N GLN A 143 1.93 17.59 -22.12
CA GLN A 143 2.22 16.96 -23.42
C GLN A 143 0.95 16.38 -24.08
N GLY A 144 -0.22 16.53 -23.45
CA GLY A 144 -1.53 16.08 -23.92
C GLY A 144 -2.54 17.23 -23.99
N PRO A 145 -3.82 16.93 -24.26
CA PRO A 145 -4.87 17.94 -24.20
C PRO A 145 -4.96 18.51 -22.78
N TYR A 146 -5.25 19.80 -22.67
CA TYR A 146 -5.59 20.43 -21.40
C TYR A 146 -6.88 21.23 -21.55
N GLU A 147 -7.62 21.35 -20.46
CA GLU A 147 -8.87 22.11 -20.41
C GLU A 147 -8.89 23.05 -19.20
N MET A 148 -9.64 24.15 -19.34
CA MET A 148 -9.91 25.09 -18.27
C MET A 148 -11.41 25.06 -17.96
N VAL A 149 -11.75 24.77 -16.71
CA VAL A 149 -13.13 24.63 -16.26
C VAL A 149 -13.40 25.69 -15.21
N ASP A 150 -14.23 26.66 -15.55
CA ASP A 150 -14.69 27.67 -14.59
C ASP A 150 -15.39 27.01 -13.41
N VAL A 151 -15.12 27.47 -12.20
CA VAL A 151 -15.81 27.04 -10.97
C VAL A 151 -16.40 28.24 -10.25
N ASP A 152 -17.39 27.99 -9.41
CA ASP A 152 -18.03 29.03 -8.61
C ASP A 152 -17.21 29.32 -7.35
N GLY A 153 -17.30 30.55 -6.85
CA GLY A 153 -16.51 31.00 -5.71
C GLY A 153 -15.09 31.45 -6.07
N GLU A 154 -14.45 32.08 -5.11
CA GLU A 154 -13.06 32.48 -5.15
C GLU A 154 -12.16 31.31 -4.74
N HIS A 155 -10.84 31.43 -4.92
CA HIS A 155 -9.92 30.31 -4.65
C HIS A 155 -10.06 29.71 -3.24
N TYR A 156 -10.39 30.52 -2.24
CA TYR A 156 -10.58 30.08 -0.86
C TYR A 156 -12.04 29.74 -0.51
N THR A 157 -13.02 30.01 -1.39
CA THR A 157 -14.44 29.71 -1.16
C THR A 157 -15.01 28.67 -2.11
N MET A 158 -14.29 28.24 -3.14
CA MET A 158 -14.76 27.23 -4.10
C MET A 158 -15.14 25.87 -3.49
N LEU A 159 -14.63 25.56 -2.29
CA LEU A 159 -14.97 24.36 -1.51
C LEU A 159 -15.84 24.65 -0.27
N SER A 160 -16.39 25.87 -0.15
CA SER A 160 -17.30 26.23 0.94
C SER A 160 -18.62 25.45 0.86
N GLU A 161 -19.41 25.45 1.93
CA GLU A 161 -20.75 24.84 1.92
C GLU A 161 -21.63 25.34 0.76
N THR A 162 -21.45 26.60 0.34
CA THR A 162 -22.19 27.22 -0.77
C THR A 162 -21.77 26.67 -2.13
N HIS A 163 -20.50 26.37 -2.35
CA HIS A 163 -19.94 26.05 -3.68
C HIS A 163 -19.51 24.58 -3.84
N VAL A 164 -19.34 23.84 -2.75
CA VAL A 164 -18.84 22.46 -2.77
C VAL A 164 -19.70 21.53 -3.64
N SER A 165 -21.02 21.74 -3.67
CA SER A 165 -21.93 20.91 -4.48
C SER A 165 -21.70 21.13 -5.98
N SER A 166 -21.57 22.38 -6.43
CA SER A 166 -21.33 22.68 -7.84
C SER A 166 -19.89 22.35 -8.24
N PHE A 167 -18.91 22.57 -7.35
CA PHE A 167 -17.54 22.13 -7.56
C PHE A 167 -17.46 20.60 -7.72
N ALA A 168 -18.13 19.84 -6.85
CA ALA A 168 -18.14 18.38 -6.92
C ALA A 168 -18.74 17.87 -8.24
N GLU A 169 -19.77 18.54 -8.78
CA GLU A 169 -20.31 18.23 -10.09
C GLU A 169 -19.28 18.46 -11.21
N ARG A 170 -18.61 19.63 -11.21
CA ARG A 170 -17.57 19.96 -12.19
C ARG A 170 -16.38 19.00 -12.11
N LEU A 171 -15.97 18.62 -10.89
CA LEU A 171 -14.92 17.64 -10.64
C LEU A 171 -15.31 16.25 -11.14
N ARG A 172 -16.52 15.77 -10.85
CA ARG A 172 -17.03 14.51 -11.40
C ARG A 172 -17.03 14.52 -12.93
N GLY A 173 -17.43 15.64 -13.53
CA GLY A 173 -17.38 15.83 -14.99
C GLY A 173 -15.96 15.75 -15.54
N ALA A 174 -14.99 16.40 -14.88
CA ALA A 174 -13.58 16.32 -15.26
C ALA A 174 -13.02 14.90 -15.13
N ILE A 175 -13.33 14.19 -14.04
CA ILE A 175 -12.96 12.78 -13.84
C ILE A 175 -13.58 11.91 -14.93
N GLY A 176 -14.84 12.16 -15.31
CA GLY A 176 -15.50 11.45 -16.40
C GLY A 176 -14.85 11.67 -17.77
N ARG A 177 -14.24 12.85 -18.02
CA ARG A 177 -13.48 13.15 -19.24
C ARG A 177 -12.04 12.66 -19.19
N SER A 178 -11.43 12.63 -18.01
CA SER A 178 -10.06 12.12 -17.79
C SER A 178 -10.01 10.60 -17.75
N GLN A 179 -11.14 9.93 -17.49
CA GLN A 179 -11.40 8.60 -17.99
C GLN A 179 -11.32 8.71 -19.52
N LEU A 180 -10.13 8.43 -20.05
CA LEU A 180 -9.92 8.12 -21.46
C LEU A 180 -11.13 7.30 -21.95
N PRO A 181 -11.61 7.46 -23.19
CA PRO A 181 -12.43 6.41 -23.77
C PRO A 181 -11.73 5.09 -23.46
N LYS A 182 -12.48 4.05 -23.09
CA LYS A 182 -12.01 2.71 -22.68
C LYS A 182 -11.02 2.01 -23.66
N ASP A 183 -10.51 2.74 -24.64
CA ASP A 183 -9.61 2.36 -25.72
C ASP A 183 -8.12 2.65 -25.47
N SER A 184 -7.67 3.13 -24.31
CA SER A 184 -6.23 3.14 -23.96
C SER A 184 -5.80 2.02 -23.01
N ALA A 185 -6.64 1.00 -22.88
CA ALA A 185 -6.32 -0.41 -22.74
C ALA A 185 -7.67 -1.06 -22.47
N ILE A 186 -8.33 -1.60 -23.48
CA ILE A 186 -9.12 -2.80 -23.23
C ILE A 186 -8.14 -3.69 -22.45
N PRO A 187 -8.38 -4.04 -21.17
CA PRO A 187 -7.51 -4.98 -20.50
C PRO A 187 -7.41 -6.14 -21.47
N ARG A 188 -6.19 -6.40 -21.98
CA ARG A 188 -5.99 -7.49 -22.93
C ARG A 188 -6.79 -8.65 -22.36
N PRO A 189 -7.77 -9.20 -23.11
CA PRO A 189 -8.58 -10.29 -22.59
C PRO A 189 -7.62 -11.32 -22.03
N LYS A 190 -7.74 -11.62 -20.74
CA LYS A 190 -6.82 -12.52 -20.08
C LYS A 190 -6.87 -13.83 -20.85
N LEU A 191 -5.70 -14.34 -21.24
CA LEU A 191 -5.64 -15.64 -21.85
C LEU A 191 -6.12 -16.64 -20.80
N ASP A 192 -7.09 -17.47 -21.18
CA ASP A 192 -7.43 -18.60 -20.34
C ASP A 192 -6.25 -19.57 -20.25
N PHE A 193 -6.24 -20.39 -19.20
CA PHE A 193 -5.17 -21.34 -18.96
C PHE A 193 -5.72 -22.71 -18.56
N ASP A 194 -5.04 -23.75 -19.02
CA ASP A 194 -5.30 -25.15 -18.70
C ASP A 194 -4.12 -25.81 -17.96
N ALA A 195 -3.02 -25.07 -17.78
CA ALA A 195 -1.83 -25.48 -17.05
C ALA A 195 -1.18 -24.30 -16.31
N ILE A 196 -0.50 -24.60 -15.19
CA ILE A 196 0.28 -23.61 -14.46
C ILE A 196 1.65 -23.45 -15.14
N PRO A 197 2.10 -22.22 -15.46
CA PRO A 197 3.37 -22.00 -16.12
C PRO A 197 4.54 -22.37 -15.20
N ILE A 198 5.53 -23.06 -15.77
CA ILE A 198 6.81 -23.35 -15.14
C ILE A 198 7.83 -22.35 -15.67
N ILE A 199 8.46 -21.60 -14.76
CA ILE A 199 9.41 -20.53 -15.06
C ILE A 199 10.78 -20.96 -14.57
N ASP A 200 11.77 -20.96 -15.46
CA ASP A 200 13.15 -21.28 -15.10
C ASP A 200 13.86 -20.01 -14.61
N PHE A 201 14.11 -19.96 -13.30
CA PHE A 201 14.69 -18.79 -12.64
C PHE A 201 16.11 -18.49 -13.14
N SER A 202 16.84 -19.50 -13.62
CA SER A 202 18.19 -19.32 -14.15
C SER A 202 18.23 -18.49 -15.45
N LEU A 203 17.09 -18.41 -16.15
CA LEU A 203 16.95 -17.59 -17.36
C LEU A 203 17.10 -16.10 -17.08
N TYR A 204 16.87 -15.63 -15.84
CA TYR A 204 17.10 -14.22 -15.53
C TYR A 204 18.56 -13.79 -15.76
N SER A 205 19.52 -14.72 -15.65
CA SER A 205 20.93 -14.44 -15.93
C SER A 205 21.33 -14.80 -17.36
N SER A 206 20.76 -15.85 -17.95
CA SER A 206 21.17 -16.38 -19.26
C SER A 206 20.36 -15.87 -20.45
N ASP A 207 19.06 -15.63 -20.29
CA ASP A 207 18.13 -15.12 -21.31
C ASP A 207 16.98 -14.33 -20.65
N LYS A 208 17.26 -13.06 -20.30
CA LYS A 208 16.29 -12.17 -19.63
C LYS A 208 15.00 -12.00 -20.42
N GLY A 209 15.07 -11.98 -21.75
CA GLY A 209 13.90 -11.81 -22.60
C GLY A 209 12.91 -12.95 -22.43
N LYS A 210 13.41 -14.19 -22.50
CA LYS A 210 12.60 -15.39 -22.28
C LYS A 210 12.07 -15.49 -20.85
N TYR A 211 12.90 -15.15 -19.85
CA TYR A 211 12.48 -15.10 -18.45
C TYR A 211 11.28 -14.15 -18.25
N PHE A 212 11.39 -12.90 -18.72
CA PHE A 212 10.33 -11.93 -18.55
C PHE A 212 9.08 -12.24 -19.38
N GLN A 213 9.21 -12.91 -20.53
CA GLN A 213 8.07 -13.42 -21.28
C GLN A 213 7.27 -14.46 -20.47
N GLN A 214 7.97 -15.39 -19.80
CA GLN A 214 7.34 -16.40 -18.93
C GLN A 214 6.68 -15.76 -17.71
N MET A 215 7.40 -14.84 -17.04
CA MET A 215 6.88 -14.11 -15.88
C MET A 215 5.67 -13.24 -16.25
N GLN A 216 5.68 -12.59 -17.42
CA GLN A 216 4.55 -11.78 -17.86
C GLN A 216 3.28 -12.61 -18.00
N TYR A 217 3.35 -13.77 -18.67
CA TYR A 217 2.20 -14.66 -18.79
C TYR A 217 1.73 -15.17 -17.42
N ALA A 218 2.67 -15.60 -16.57
CA ALA A 218 2.35 -16.09 -15.23
C ALA A 218 1.66 -15.03 -14.35
N LEU A 219 2.09 -13.76 -14.44
CA LEU A 219 1.56 -12.69 -13.60
C LEU A 219 0.30 -12.01 -14.18
N GLU A 220 0.29 -11.76 -15.49
CA GLU A 220 -0.80 -11.04 -16.14
C GLU A 220 -1.99 -11.94 -16.47
N ASP A 221 -1.76 -13.16 -16.95
CA ASP A 221 -2.83 -14.03 -17.44
C ASP A 221 -3.22 -15.10 -16.41
N VAL A 222 -2.25 -15.70 -15.73
CA VAL A 222 -2.52 -16.87 -14.84
C VAL A 222 -2.68 -16.48 -13.37
N GLY A 223 -1.89 -15.52 -12.87
CA GLY A 223 -1.81 -15.18 -11.44
C GLY A 223 -1.09 -16.22 -10.56
N PHE A 224 -0.53 -17.27 -11.17
CA PHE A 224 0.21 -18.38 -10.57
C PHE A 224 1.41 -18.75 -11.44
N GLY A 225 2.44 -19.31 -10.82
CA GLY A 225 3.55 -19.96 -11.51
C GLY A 225 4.34 -20.89 -10.61
N ILE A 226 5.21 -21.70 -11.22
CA ILE A 226 6.17 -22.56 -10.51
C ILE A 226 7.58 -22.16 -10.95
N LEU A 227 8.38 -21.67 -10.01
CA LEU A 227 9.79 -21.36 -10.24
C LEU A 227 10.61 -22.64 -10.09
N VAL A 228 11.41 -22.98 -11.10
CA VAL A 228 12.45 -24.00 -11.01
C VAL A 228 13.83 -23.35 -11.01
N ASN A 229 14.81 -24.04 -10.43
CA ASN A 229 16.17 -23.51 -10.27
C ASN A 229 16.22 -22.19 -9.46
N ALA A 230 15.24 -21.98 -8.58
CA ALA A 230 15.26 -20.86 -7.65
C ALA A 230 16.37 -21.09 -6.59
N PRO A 231 17.32 -20.16 -6.41
CA PRO A 231 18.45 -20.36 -5.51
C PRO A 231 18.01 -20.67 -4.07
N GLY A 232 18.56 -21.74 -3.48
CA GLY A 232 18.29 -22.16 -2.11
C GLY A 232 17.13 -23.16 -1.96
N PHE A 233 16.28 -23.30 -2.98
CA PHE A 233 15.12 -24.19 -2.94
C PHE A 233 15.36 -25.55 -3.61
N GLU A 234 16.62 -26.02 -3.62
CA GLU A 234 16.97 -27.31 -4.21
C GLU A 234 16.12 -28.45 -3.60
N ASP A 235 15.81 -29.46 -4.41
CA ASP A 235 14.95 -30.58 -4.01
C ASP A 235 15.44 -31.29 -2.73
N THR A 236 16.76 -31.37 -2.53
CA THR A 236 17.36 -31.92 -1.31
C THR A 236 17.02 -31.12 -0.06
N PHE A 237 17.02 -29.78 -0.17
CA PHE A 237 16.68 -28.87 0.92
C PHE A 237 15.19 -28.96 1.25
N GLN A 238 14.32 -28.96 0.23
CA GLN A 238 12.87 -29.13 0.42
C GLN A 238 12.54 -30.46 1.10
N LYS A 239 13.19 -31.56 0.70
CA LYS A 239 13.00 -32.88 1.32
C LYS A 239 13.42 -32.92 2.79
N GLU A 240 14.51 -32.24 3.15
CA GLU A 240 14.91 -32.11 4.56
C GLU A 240 13.87 -31.35 5.38
N LEU A 241 13.32 -30.25 4.84
CA LEU A 241 12.23 -29.51 5.47
C LEU A 241 10.96 -30.35 5.65
N PHE A 242 10.56 -31.11 4.63
CA PHE A 242 9.40 -32.00 4.73
C PHE A 242 9.63 -33.12 5.75
N SER A 243 10.85 -33.63 5.89
CA SER A 243 11.17 -34.62 6.93
C SER A 243 11.09 -34.03 8.34
N LEU A 244 11.47 -32.76 8.52
CA LEU A 244 11.33 -32.07 9.80
C LEU A 244 9.86 -31.76 10.12
N ALA A 245 9.06 -31.38 9.13
CA ALA A 245 7.62 -31.20 9.27
C ALA A 245 6.95 -32.52 9.67
N ASP A 246 7.28 -33.61 8.99
CA ASP A 246 6.79 -34.96 9.31
C ASP A 246 7.12 -35.35 10.76
N GLN A 247 8.37 -35.14 11.20
CA GLN A 247 8.76 -35.40 12.58
C GLN A 247 8.01 -34.53 13.60
N LEU A 248 7.73 -33.26 13.30
CA LEU A 248 6.92 -32.37 14.14
C LEU A 248 5.49 -32.91 14.29
N PHE A 249 4.83 -33.22 13.18
CA PHE A 249 3.43 -33.65 13.18
C PHE A 249 3.26 -35.10 13.66
N ASN A 250 4.30 -35.93 13.65
CA ASN A 250 4.28 -37.26 14.26
C ASN A 250 4.49 -37.27 15.79
N LYS A 251 4.72 -36.12 16.43
CA LYS A 251 4.78 -36.02 17.90
C LYS A 251 3.41 -36.24 18.55
N PRO A 252 3.35 -36.67 19.82
CA PRO A 252 2.09 -36.80 20.55
C PRO A 252 1.26 -35.51 20.53
N GLN A 253 -0.07 -35.63 20.47
CA GLN A 253 -0.99 -34.49 20.42
C GLN A 253 -0.73 -33.50 21.57
N GLU A 254 -0.59 -34.00 22.80
CA GLU A 254 -0.34 -33.17 23.99
C GLU A 254 0.93 -32.31 23.84
N TRP A 255 2.01 -32.88 23.31
CA TRP A 255 3.25 -32.14 23.06
C TRP A 255 3.09 -31.05 21.99
N ARG A 256 2.30 -31.32 20.95
CA ARG A 256 2.01 -30.32 19.90
C ARG A 256 1.11 -29.20 20.44
N ASP A 257 0.14 -29.53 21.29
CA ASP A 257 -0.75 -28.58 21.95
C ASP A 257 -0.01 -27.65 22.93
N GLU A 258 1.07 -28.10 23.57
CA GLU A 258 1.96 -27.25 24.39
C GLU A 258 2.61 -26.12 23.57
N LEU A 259 2.90 -26.38 22.29
CA LEU A 259 3.38 -25.40 21.32
C LEU A 259 2.23 -24.65 20.63
N GLY A 260 1.03 -24.72 21.17
CA GLY A 260 -0.19 -24.26 20.52
C GLY A 260 -0.32 -22.73 20.39
N THR A 261 -1.13 -22.27 19.44
CA THR A 261 -1.42 -20.83 19.29
C THR A 261 -2.14 -20.23 20.50
N SER A 262 -2.75 -21.06 21.36
CA SER A 262 -3.41 -20.64 22.60
C SER A 262 -2.44 -20.16 23.68
N THR A 263 -1.16 -20.54 23.60
CA THR A 263 -0.10 -20.09 24.52
C THR A 263 0.70 -18.90 23.96
N SER A 264 0.33 -18.42 22.77
CA SER A 264 0.97 -17.29 22.09
C SER A 264 0.02 -16.09 21.93
N TYR A 265 0.47 -14.91 22.35
CA TYR A 265 -0.27 -13.66 22.11
C TYR A 265 -0.34 -13.27 20.62
N SER A 266 0.64 -13.72 19.82
CA SER A 266 0.81 -13.38 18.41
C SER A 266 0.39 -14.51 17.45
N LEU A 267 -0.43 -15.46 17.93
CA LEU A 267 -0.95 -16.60 17.16
C LEU A 267 0.15 -17.45 16.50
N ARG A 268 1.33 -17.53 17.13
CA ARG A 268 2.44 -18.42 16.74
C ARG A 268 2.24 -19.80 17.36
N GLY A 269 2.67 -20.84 16.66
CA GLY A 269 2.62 -22.22 17.12
C GLY A 269 1.60 -23.10 16.40
N TYR A 270 1.33 -24.25 16.99
CA TYR A 270 0.48 -25.31 16.46
C TYR A 270 -1.02 -25.00 16.59
N PHE A 271 -1.81 -25.38 15.60
CA PHE A 271 -3.25 -25.37 15.69
C PHE A 271 -3.88 -26.42 14.76
N ARG A 272 -5.10 -26.83 15.09
CA ARG A 272 -5.91 -27.75 14.28
C ARG A 272 -6.94 -26.96 13.48
N ALA A 273 -7.01 -27.22 12.17
CA ALA A 273 -7.99 -26.59 11.29
C ALA A 273 -9.26 -27.44 11.13
N ASP A 274 -9.21 -28.72 11.51
CA ASP A 274 -10.33 -29.65 11.43
C ASP A 274 -11.34 -29.49 12.58
N THR A 275 -10.95 -28.77 13.64
CA THR A 275 -11.81 -28.39 14.76
C THR A 275 -12.52 -27.04 14.52
N ILE A 276 -12.15 -26.31 13.48
CA ILE A 276 -12.78 -25.03 13.11
C ILE A 276 -14.18 -25.32 12.54
N GLN A 277 -15.20 -24.61 13.04
CA GLN A 277 -16.56 -24.76 12.55
C GLN A 277 -16.81 -23.92 11.29
N GLY A 278 -17.71 -24.41 10.42
CA GLY A 278 -18.19 -23.69 9.25
C GLY A 278 -17.28 -23.81 8.02
N HIS A 279 -17.34 -22.81 7.14
CA HIS A 279 -16.70 -22.84 5.82
C HIS A 279 -15.17 -22.91 5.84
N HIS A 280 -14.53 -22.66 6.98
CA HIS A 280 -13.07 -22.72 7.14
C HIS A 280 -12.55 -24.05 7.67
N LYS A 281 -13.43 -25.04 7.95
CA LYS A 281 -13.02 -26.39 8.33
C LYS A 281 -12.13 -27.00 7.24
N ALA A 282 -10.96 -27.48 7.60
CA ALA A 282 -10.08 -28.23 6.71
C ALA A 282 -9.59 -29.48 7.44
N PHE A 283 -9.53 -30.64 6.77
CA PHE A 283 -8.91 -31.84 7.35
C PHE A 283 -7.39 -31.71 7.40
N ALA A 284 -6.93 -30.81 8.26
CA ALA A 284 -5.56 -30.40 8.36
C ALA A 284 -5.25 -29.87 9.76
N GLU A 285 -3.97 -29.84 10.06
CA GLU A 285 -3.35 -29.12 11.15
C GLU A 285 -2.22 -28.26 10.62
N ALA A 286 -1.74 -27.30 11.40
CA ALA A 286 -0.67 -26.44 10.94
C ALA A 286 0.17 -25.88 12.09
N TYR A 287 1.36 -25.43 11.76
CA TYR A 287 2.30 -24.78 12.66
C TYR A 287 2.68 -23.41 12.10
N ARG A 288 2.31 -22.32 12.79
CA ARG A 288 2.57 -20.94 12.38
C ARG A 288 3.84 -20.40 13.03
N PHE A 289 4.64 -19.72 12.22
CA PHE A 289 5.83 -19.01 12.68
C PHE A 289 6.03 -17.75 11.82
N GLY A 290 6.94 -16.88 12.23
CA GLY A 290 7.27 -15.66 11.50
C GLY A 290 8.68 -15.21 11.83
N LEU A 291 8.97 -13.94 11.54
CA LEU A 291 10.23 -13.35 11.98
C LEU A 291 10.35 -13.46 13.50
N GLU A 292 11.52 -13.87 14.00
CA GLU A 292 11.78 -13.88 15.43
C GLU A 292 11.73 -12.46 15.98
N MET A 293 10.78 -12.19 16.86
CA MET A 293 10.54 -10.87 17.46
C MET A 293 10.50 -10.99 18.99
N PRO A 294 11.02 -9.98 19.72
CA PRO A 294 10.89 -9.96 21.18
C PRO A 294 9.42 -9.84 21.60
N SER A 295 9.12 -10.22 22.84
CA SER A 295 7.79 -9.98 23.40
C SER A 295 7.46 -8.48 23.39
N PRO A 296 6.29 -8.08 22.87
CA PRO A 296 5.89 -6.68 22.87
C PRO A 296 5.71 -6.16 24.31
N PRO A 297 5.92 -4.85 24.56
CA PRO A 297 5.63 -4.22 25.85
C PRO A 297 4.19 -4.47 26.32
N ALA A 298 3.96 -4.50 27.63
CA ALA A 298 2.64 -4.79 28.20
C ALA A 298 1.56 -3.75 27.81
N ASP A 299 1.98 -2.52 27.56
CA ASP A 299 1.17 -1.37 27.12
C ASP A 299 1.04 -1.26 25.60
N ALA A 300 1.66 -2.18 24.83
CA ALA A 300 1.54 -2.18 23.37
C ALA A 300 0.06 -2.32 22.94
N PRO A 301 -0.34 -1.63 21.86
CA PRO A 301 -1.69 -1.79 21.30
C PRO A 301 -2.00 -3.26 21.03
N PHE A 302 -3.25 -3.66 21.28
CA PHE A 302 -3.68 -5.04 21.09
C PHE A 302 -3.40 -5.58 19.68
N TRP A 303 -3.63 -4.76 18.65
CA TRP A 303 -3.39 -5.15 17.26
C TRP A 303 -1.92 -5.47 16.98
N LEU A 304 -0.98 -4.75 17.61
CA LEU A 304 0.46 -5.00 17.45
C LEU A 304 0.85 -6.33 18.11
N ARG A 305 0.27 -6.62 19.28
CA ARG A 305 0.51 -7.87 20.03
C ARG A 305 0.00 -9.12 19.32
N LEU A 306 -1.01 -8.98 18.45
CA LEU A 306 -1.52 -10.08 17.62
C LEU A 306 -0.59 -10.47 16.47
N HIS A 307 0.35 -9.60 16.06
CA HIS A 307 1.19 -9.79 14.88
C HIS A 307 2.67 -9.93 15.23
N GLU A 308 3.14 -9.17 16.21
CA GLU A 308 4.51 -9.19 16.69
C GLU A 308 4.66 -9.98 18.01
N GLY A 309 5.55 -10.96 18.02
CA GLY A 309 5.93 -11.69 19.24
C GLY A 309 6.77 -12.94 18.95
N PRO A 310 7.28 -13.59 20.00
CA PRO A 310 8.18 -14.73 19.86
C PRO A 310 7.46 -15.95 19.27
N ASN A 311 8.19 -16.70 18.45
CA ASN A 311 7.73 -17.99 17.93
C ASN A 311 7.71 -19.06 19.04
N GLN A 312 6.82 -20.05 18.89
CA GLN A 312 6.70 -21.18 19.84
C GLN A 312 7.59 -22.35 19.41
N TRP A 313 8.91 -22.15 19.37
CA TRP A 313 9.84 -23.17 18.89
C TRP A 313 9.83 -24.44 19.74
N PRO A 314 9.86 -25.64 19.13
CA PRO A 314 10.13 -26.87 19.86
C PRO A 314 11.51 -26.81 20.51
N ARG A 315 11.70 -27.52 21.63
CA ARG A 315 13.01 -27.63 22.27
C ARG A 315 14.00 -28.31 21.33
N GLU A 316 15.24 -27.84 21.33
CA GLU A 316 16.29 -28.38 20.46
C GLU A 316 16.50 -29.89 20.68
N ASP A 317 16.38 -30.37 21.92
CA ASP A 317 16.50 -31.81 22.24
C ASP A 317 15.32 -32.64 21.71
N ASP A 318 14.13 -32.05 21.58
CA ASP A 318 12.93 -32.75 21.12
C ASP A 318 12.87 -32.84 19.59
N LEU A 319 13.33 -31.80 18.90
CA LEU A 319 13.35 -31.72 17.44
C LEU A 319 14.58 -30.94 16.95
N PRO A 320 15.77 -31.58 16.95
CA PRO A 320 17.03 -30.94 16.59
C PRO A 320 16.98 -30.30 15.20
N ARG A 321 17.62 -29.14 15.05
CA ARG A 321 17.73 -28.36 13.81
C ARG A 321 16.42 -27.80 13.26
N PHE A 322 15.27 -28.04 13.90
CA PHE A 322 13.99 -27.53 13.39
C PHE A 322 13.98 -26.00 13.30
N ARG A 323 14.33 -25.33 14.41
CA ARG A 323 14.35 -23.86 14.47
C ARG A 323 15.29 -23.28 13.40
N SER A 324 16.55 -23.71 13.40
CA SER A 324 17.55 -23.18 12.46
C SER A 324 17.16 -23.42 11.00
N MET A 325 16.41 -24.50 10.73
CA MET A 325 15.96 -24.82 9.39
C MET A 325 14.72 -24.02 8.95
N MET A 326 13.78 -23.76 9.87
CA MET A 326 12.69 -22.81 9.61
C MET A 326 13.19 -21.37 9.43
N GLU A 327 14.18 -20.95 10.23
CA GLU A 327 14.84 -19.64 10.06
C GLU A 327 15.58 -19.53 8.71
N THR A 328 16.22 -20.61 8.26
CA THR A 328 16.88 -20.67 6.94
C THR A 328 15.86 -20.58 5.81
N LEU A 329 14.79 -21.39 5.86
CA LEU A 329 13.69 -21.35 4.91
C LEU A 329 13.08 -19.94 4.83
N PHE A 330 12.85 -19.32 5.98
CA PHE A 330 12.34 -17.97 6.09
C PHE A 330 13.23 -16.97 5.37
N GLN A 331 14.55 -17.01 5.61
CA GLN A 331 15.47 -16.09 4.95
C GLN A 331 15.50 -16.28 3.42
N GLN A 332 15.39 -17.53 2.95
CA GLN A 332 15.32 -17.81 1.53
C GLN A 332 14.03 -17.28 0.89
N TYR A 333 12.87 -17.48 1.52
CA TYR A 333 11.62 -16.92 1.02
C TYR A 333 11.64 -15.39 1.00
N ARG A 334 12.23 -14.75 2.01
CA ARG A 334 12.42 -13.29 2.04
C ARG A 334 13.26 -12.81 0.87
N ASN A 335 14.43 -13.43 0.64
CA ASN A 335 15.31 -13.07 -0.46
C ASN A 335 14.64 -13.28 -1.83
N LEU A 336 13.90 -14.38 -1.98
CA LEU A 336 13.14 -14.66 -3.19
C LEU A 336 12.06 -13.61 -3.43
N ASN A 337 11.27 -13.27 -2.42
CA ASN A 337 10.22 -12.25 -2.53
C ASN A 337 10.80 -10.89 -2.94
N ILE A 338 11.87 -10.43 -2.28
CA ILE A 338 12.54 -9.16 -2.65
C ILE A 338 12.94 -9.18 -4.13
N THR A 339 13.58 -10.27 -4.57
CA THR A 339 14.01 -10.44 -5.97
C THR A 339 12.82 -10.44 -6.93
N LEU A 340 11.73 -11.14 -6.60
CA LEU A 340 10.52 -11.16 -7.41
C LEU A 340 9.85 -9.77 -7.48
N ASN A 341 9.86 -8.98 -6.41
CA ASN A 341 9.35 -7.62 -6.44
C ASN A 341 10.17 -6.71 -7.36
N GLU A 342 11.49 -6.87 -7.41
CA GLU A 342 12.32 -6.17 -8.40
C GLU A 342 11.95 -6.59 -9.83
N HIS A 343 11.66 -7.86 -10.06
CA HIS A 343 11.21 -8.36 -11.37
C HIS A 343 9.82 -7.82 -11.74
N VAL A 344 8.90 -7.71 -10.78
CA VAL A 344 7.58 -7.08 -10.93
C VAL A 344 7.75 -5.60 -11.31
N CYS A 345 8.63 -4.86 -10.63
CA CYS A 345 8.95 -3.48 -10.99
C CYS A 345 9.48 -3.35 -12.42
N GLN A 346 10.39 -4.24 -12.84
CA GLN A 346 10.92 -4.28 -14.20
C GLN A 346 9.81 -4.52 -15.24
N LEU A 347 8.90 -5.47 -15.00
CA LEU A 347 7.76 -5.75 -15.89
C LEU A 347 6.76 -4.59 -15.98
N LEU A 348 6.61 -3.83 -14.89
CA LEU A 348 5.77 -2.64 -14.86
C LEU A 348 6.49 -1.40 -15.43
N ASN A 349 7.78 -1.49 -15.75
CA ASN A 349 8.64 -0.36 -16.13
C ASN A 349 8.61 0.78 -15.10
N ILE A 350 8.65 0.42 -13.82
CA ILE A 350 8.71 1.37 -12.69
C ILE A 350 10.03 1.22 -11.91
N PRO A 351 10.51 2.26 -11.22
CA PRO A 351 11.67 2.14 -10.35
C PRO A 351 11.43 1.12 -9.22
N ASN A 352 12.44 0.30 -8.88
CA ASN A 352 12.36 -0.67 -7.78
C ASN A 352 11.93 -0.04 -6.45
N LYS A 353 12.30 1.23 -6.23
CA LYS A 353 11.91 2.00 -5.05
C LYS A 353 10.39 2.01 -4.82
N VAL A 354 9.58 2.01 -5.89
CA VAL A 354 8.12 2.10 -5.79
C VAL A 354 7.54 0.94 -4.98
N LEU A 355 7.95 -0.31 -5.23
CA LEU A 355 7.50 -1.43 -4.42
C LEU A 355 8.30 -1.53 -3.12
N ASN A 356 9.60 -1.21 -3.13
CA ASN A 356 10.45 -1.27 -1.93
C ASN A 356 9.94 -0.36 -0.79
N ASP A 357 9.34 0.80 -1.10
CA ASP A 357 8.77 1.71 -0.11
C ASP A 357 7.54 1.11 0.62
N PHE A 358 6.88 0.09 0.05
CA PHE A 358 5.81 -0.69 0.72
C PHE A 358 6.35 -1.80 1.62
N PHE A 359 7.67 -2.07 1.61
CA PHE A 359 8.28 -3.01 2.54
C PHE A 359 8.76 -2.23 3.76
N PRO A 360 8.14 -2.41 4.94
CA PRO A 360 8.64 -1.81 6.16
C PRO A 360 10.08 -2.30 6.42
N SER A 361 10.90 -1.45 7.04
CA SER A 361 12.25 -1.82 7.49
C SER A 361 12.23 -3.05 8.42
N LYS A 362 11.11 -3.26 9.13
CA LYS A 362 10.73 -4.49 9.82
C LYS A 362 9.66 -5.22 9.00
N ALA A 363 10.06 -6.18 8.16
CA ALA A 363 9.11 -6.95 7.37
C ALA A 363 8.21 -7.82 8.26
N GLU A 364 6.89 -7.60 8.23
CA GLU A 364 5.92 -8.53 8.79
C GLU A 364 5.80 -9.74 7.87
N PHE A 365 6.39 -10.85 8.30
CA PHE A 365 6.46 -12.06 7.52
C PHE A 365 5.81 -13.18 8.32
N ASN A 366 4.79 -13.79 7.72
CA ASN A 366 4.06 -14.90 8.32
C ASN A 366 4.25 -16.14 7.46
N SER A 367 4.55 -17.26 8.13
CA SER A 367 4.72 -18.55 7.49
C SER A 367 3.92 -19.58 8.27
N ALA A 368 3.41 -20.57 7.55
CA ALA A 368 2.73 -21.71 8.14
C ALA A 368 3.23 -22.98 7.46
N ILE A 369 3.39 -24.04 8.24
CA ILE A 369 3.49 -25.39 7.70
C ILE A 369 2.11 -26.02 7.84
N TRP A 370 1.44 -26.27 6.72
CA TRP A 370 0.20 -27.03 6.72
C TRP A 370 0.46 -28.51 6.55
N HIS A 371 -0.19 -29.33 7.37
CA HIS A 371 -0.25 -30.78 7.25
C HIS A 371 -1.69 -31.19 6.98
N TYR A 372 -1.96 -31.66 5.76
CA TYR A 372 -3.27 -32.21 5.39
C TYR A 372 -3.28 -33.70 5.63
N PHE A 373 -4.34 -34.16 6.30
CA PHE A 373 -4.52 -35.56 6.65
C PHE A 373 -4.81 -36.43 5.42
N PRO A 374 -4.44 -37.71 5.46
CA PRO A 374 -4.77 -38.64 4.41
C PRO A 374 -6.29 -38.90 4.43
N VAL A 375 -6.86 -39.16 3.26
CA VAL A 375 -8.30 -39.39 3.13
C VAL A 375 -8.66 -40.75 3.73
N THR A 376 -9.26 -40.76 4.92
CA THR A 376 -9.88 -41.97 5.49
C THR A 376 -11.27 -42.23 4.86
N PRO A 377 -11.83 -43.44 4.97
CA PRO A 377 -13.18 -43.73 4.48
C PRO A 377 -14.26 -42.78 5.06
N GLU A 378 -14.10 -42.37 6.32
CA GLU A 378 -15.00 -41.43 6.98
C GLU A 378 -14.89 -40.03 6.38
N ILE A 379 -13.65 -39.55 6.16
CA ILE A 379 -13.38 -38.26 5.52
C ILE A 379 -13.91 -38.25 4.07
N LEU A 380 -13.77 -39.36 3.35
CA LEU A 380 -14.26 -39.51 1.98
C LEU A 380 -15.78 -39.34 1.89
N SER A 381 -16.53 -39.65 2.95
CA SER A 381 -17.99 -39.45 2.98
C SER A 381 -18.41 -37.98 2.93
N GLU A 382 -17.53 -37.04 3.29
CA GLU A 382 -17.76 -35.59 3.16
C GLU A 382 -17.46 -35.06 1.74
N ALA A 383 -16.93 -35.90 0.84
CA ALA A 383 -16.62 -35.49 -0.53
C ALA A 383 -17.88 -35.29 -1.38
N GLN A 384 -17.92 -34.20 -2.16
CA GLN A 384 -19.02 -33.88 -3.07
C GLN A 384 -18.43 -33.44 -4.42
N ASP A 385 -19.01 -33.93 -5.51
CA ASP A 385 -18.65 -33.55 -6.89
C ASP A 385 -17.14 -33.62 -7.22
N GLY A 386 -16.46 -34.67 -6.71
CA GLY A 386 -15.02 -34.85 -6.94
C GLY A 386 -14.14 -33.84 -6.18
N PHE A 387 -14.68 -33.21 -5.14
CA PHE A 387 -13.99 -32.29 -4.27
C PHE A 387 -14.15 -32.68 -2.80
N LEU A 388 -13.06 -32.61 -2.06
CA LEU A 388 -13.05 -32.67 -0.61
C LEU A 388 -12.22 -31.49 -0.09
N GLN A 389 -12.80 -30.71 0.81
CA GLN A 389 -12.21 -29.46 1.25
C GLN A 389 -10.93 -29.68 2.07
N GLY A 390 -9.82 -29.17 1.54
CA GLY A 390 -8.62 -28.79 2.31
C GLY A 390 -8.73 -27.31 2.67
N MET A 391 -7.79 -26.49 2.19
CA MET A 391 -7.97 -25.05 2.17
C MET A 391 -9.14 -24.67 1.26
N HIS A 392 -10.05 -23.85 1.80
CA HIS A 392 -11.22 -23.32 1.09
C HIS A 392 -10.85 -22.46 -0.14
N GLU A 393 -11.84 -22.24 -1.01
CA GLU A 393 -11.72 -21.33 -2.15
C GLU A 393 -11.48 -19.89 -1.70
N HIS A 394 -10.34 -19.31 -2.05
CA HIS A 394 -10.00 -17.93 -1.68
C HIS A 394 -8.99 -17.29 -2.64
N ARG A 395 -8.72 -16.00 -2.42
CA ARG A 395 -7.58 -15.25 -2.96
C ARG A 395 -6.85 -14.65 -1.77
N ASP A 396 -5.53 -14.56 -1.82
CA ASP A 396 -4.75 -14.02 -0.70
C ASP A 396 -5.06 -12.53 -0.51
N PRO A 397 -5.64 -12.11 0.62
CA PRO A 397 -6.21 -10.77 0.75
C PRO A 397 -5.15 -9.69 1.00
N SER A 398 -4.11 -10.02 1.79
CA SER A 398 -3.15 -9.05 2.35
C SER A 398 -1.71 -9.28 1.91
N THR A 399 -1.50 -9.75 0.67
CA THR A 399 -0.17 -10.09 0.13
C THR A 399 0.05 -9.47 -1.24
N PHE A 400 1.32 -9.22 -1.59
CA PHE A 400 1.72 -8.91 -2.97
C PHE A 400 1.97 -10.21 -3.73
N LEU A 401 2.86 -11.02 -3.17
CA LEU A 401 3.20 -12.36 -3.63
C LEU A 401 3.21 -13.32 -2.44
N THR A 402 2.74 -14.53 -2.69
CA THR A 402 2.86 -15.67 -1.77
C THR A 402 3.80 -16.69 -2.42
N CYS A 403 4.69 -17.30 -1.64
CA CYS A 403 5.57 -18.37 -2.09
C CYS A 403 5.35 -19.61 -1.22
N LEU A 404 5.27 -20.79 -1.84
CA LEU A 404 5.13 -22.05 -1.12
C LEU A 404 5.89 -23.18 -1.80
N ILE A 405 6.31 -24.15 -1.01
CA ILE A 405 6.78 -25.47 -1.45
C ILE A 405 5.75 -26.51 -1.01
N GLN A 406 5.61 -27.59 -1.78
CA GLN A 406 4.62 -28.63 -1.51
C GLN A 406 5.26 -30.01 -1.62
N SER A 407 4.90 -30.93 -0.72
CA SER A 407 5.40 -32.32 -0.72
C SER A 407 4.52 -33.29 -1.53
N ARG A 408 3.27 -32.91 -1.80
CA ARG A 408 2.26 -33.72 -2.53
C ARG A 408 1.28 -32.82 -3.29
N ALA A 409 0.61 -33.41 -4.28
CA ALA A 409 -0.43 -32.77 -5.08
C ALA A 409 -1.65 -32.36 -4.23
N GLY A 410 -2.47 -31.44 -4.75
CA GLY A 410 -3.74 -31.06 -4.13
C GLY A 410 -4.12 -29.59 -4.29
N LEU A 411 -3.14 -28.71 -4.51
CA LEU A 411 -3.40 -27.31 -4.82
C LEU A 411 -4.03 -27.18 -6.21
N GLN A 412 -5.08 -26.36 -6.32
CA GLN A 412 -5.78 -26.06 -7.56
C GLN A 412 -5.97 -24.55 -7.72
N ALA A 413 -5.77 -24.03 -8.93
CA ALA A 413 -6.08 -22.65 -9.30
C ALA A 413 -7.28 -22.62 -10.27
N LYS A 414 -8.15 -21.63 -10.14
CA LYS A 414 -9.36 -21.48 -10.97
C LYS A 414 -9.04 -20.61 -12.18
N ASN A 415 -9.22 -21.15 -13.37
CA ASN A 415 -9.00 -20.41 -14.61
C ASN A 415 -10.15 -19.42 -14.92
N HIS A 416 -10.03 -18.66 -16.01
CA HIS A 416 -11.00 -17.62 -16.36
C HIS A 416 -12.35 -18.19 -16.83
N ALA A 417 -12.37 -19.43 -17.34
CA ALA A 417 -13.59 -20.18 -17.61
C ALA A 417 -14.24 -20.80 -16.35
N GLY A 418 -13.65 -20.63 -15.16
CA GLY A 418 -14.18 -21.16 -13.91
C GLY A 418 -13.83 -22.63 -13.64
N THR A 419 -12.93 -23.21 -14.44
CA THR A 419 -12.44 -24.59 -14.30
C THR A 419 -11.27 -24.64 -13.32
N TRP A 420 -11.22 -25.69 -12.50
CA TRP A 420 -10.11 -25.92 -11.57
C TRP A 420 -8.96 -26.64 -12.29
N VAL A 421 -7.79 -26.00 -12.30
CA VAL A 421 -6.53 -26.50 -12.87
C VAL A 421 -5.64 -26.98 -11.73
N ASP A 422 -5.20 -28.24 -11.79
CA ASP A 422 -4.27 -28.82 -10.82
C ASP A 422 -2.89 -28.16 -10.92
N VAL A 423 -2.30 -27.76 -9.79
CA VAL A 423 -0.92 -27.28 -9.74
C VAL A 423 0.02 -28.49 -9.69
N PRO A 424 0.88 -28.72 -10.70
CA PRO A 424 1.70 -29.93 -10.76
C PRO A 424 2.81 -29.94 -9.69
N MET A 425 3.25 -31.14 -9.35
CA MET A 425 4.41 -31.37 -8.49
C MET A 425 5.69 -31.28 -9.31
N VAL A 426 6.60 -30.38 -8.93
CA VAL A 426 7.89 -30.20 -9.58
C VAL A 426 8.99 -30.27 -8.52
N PRO A 427 9.91 -31.25 -8.56
CA PRO A 427 11.03 -31.34 -7.63
C PRO A 427 11.87 -30.06 -7.61
N GLY A 428 12.15 -29.52 -6.42
CA GLY A 428 12.83 -28.23 -6.26
C GLY A 428 12.02 -27.02 -6.75
N GLY A 429 10.74 -27.20 -7.07
CA GLY A 429 9.85 -26.15 -7.52
C GLY A 429 9.35 -25.29 -6.36
N VAL A 430 9.20 -23.98 -6.59
CA VAL A 430 8.54 -23.05 -5.68
C VAL A 430 7.31 -22.50 -6.38
N VAL A 431 6.13 -22.79 -5.85
CA VAL A 431 4.89 -22.19 -6.34
C VAL A 431 4.83 -20.75 -5.85
N PHE A 432 4.45 -19.82 -6.72
CA PHE A 432 4.07 -18.47 -6.31
C PHE A 432 2.72 -18.09 -6.88
N ASN A 433 2.03 -17.19 -6.19
CA ASN A 433 0.81 -16.56 -6.66
C ASN A 433 0.73 -15.09 -6.25
N ILE A 434 -0.12 -14.35 -6.95
CA ILE A 434 -0.36 -12.93 -6.70
C ILE A 434 -1.49 -12.76 -5.69
N GLY A 435 -1.29 -11.86 -4.74
CA GLY A 435 -2.31 -11.44 -3.78
C GLY A 435 -3.12 -10.23 -4.24
N MET A 436 -4.25 -10.02 -3.56
CA MET A 436 -5.23 -8.99 -3.91
C MET A 436 -4.67 -7.57 -3.84
N GLN A 437 -3.68 -7.29 -2.98
CA GLN A 437 -3.08 -5.97 -2.89
C GLN A 437 -2.34 -5.59 -4.17
N LEU A 438 -1.47 -6.47 -4.69
CA LEU A 438 -0.74 -6.19 -5.94
C LEU A 438 -1.69 -6.12 -7.15
N MET A 439 -2.72 -6.96 -7.19
CA MET A 439 -3.77 -6.86 -8.21
C MET A 439 -4.45 -5.47 -8.18
N LYS A 440 -4.80 -4.98 -6.98
CA LYS A 440 -5.44 -3.67 -6.80
C LYS A 440 -4.52 -2.52 -7.21
N LEU A 441 -3.26 -2.56 -6.79
CA LEU A 441 -2.26 -1.54 -7.13
C LEU A 441 -1.97 -1.46 -8.63
N THR A 442 -2.04 -2.59 -9.33
CA THR A 442 -1.81 -2.66 -10.78
C THR A 442 -3.07 -2.47 -11.62
N GLY A 443 -4.20 -2.11 -11.00
CA GLY A 443 -5.48 -1.93 -11.71
C GLY A 443 -5.98 -3.20 -12.41
N GLY A 444 -5.62 -4.38 -11.91
CA GLY A 444 -5.96 -5.67 -12.52
C GLY A 444 -5.05 -6.10 -13.68
N LYS A 445 -3.95 -5.39 -13.94
CA LYS A 445 -2.93 -5.85 -14.90
C LYS A 445 -2.36 -7.19 -14.45
N PHE A 446 -2.02 -7.33 -13.18
CA PHE A 446 -1.67 -8.60 -12.56
C PHE A 446 -2.89 -9.20 -11.85
N VAL A 447 -3.05 -10.52 -11.91
CA VAL A 447 -4.27 -11.21 -11.47
C VAL A 447 -4.04 -11.97 -10.18
N ALA A 448 -4.84 -11.69 -9.15
CA ALA A 448 -4.94 -12.54 -7.98
C ALA A 448 -5.93 -13.67 -8.25
N THR A 449 -5.41 -14.87 -8.51
CA THR A 449 -6.21 -16.02 -8.95
C THR A 449 -6.80 -16.77 -7.78
N THR A 450 -8.07 -17.13 -7.91
CA THR A 450 -8.78 -17.91 -6.90
C THR A 450 -8.21 -19.33 -6.85
N HIS A 451 -7.92 -19.84 -5.67
CA HIS A 451 -7.30 -21.14 -5.48
C HIS A 451 -7.88 -21.88 -4.26
N ARG A 452 -7.66 -23.20 -4.20
CA ARG A 452 -8.12 -24.10 -3.12
C ARG A 452 -7.21 -25.32 -3.00
N VAL A 453 -7.40 -26.13 -1.96
CA VAL A 453 -6.79 -27.47 -1.87
C VAL A 453 -7.89 -28.53 -1.92
N ASN A 454 -7.74 -29.50 -2.83
CA ASN A 454 -8.60 -30.68 -2.93
C ASN A 454 -7.93 -31.88 -2.26
N THR A 455 -8.43 -32.27 -1.09
CA THR A 455 -7.88 -33.36 -0.28
C THR A 455 -8.00 -34.72 -0.97
N LEU A 456 -8.91 -34.91 -1.94
CA LEU A 456 -9.00 -36.16 -2.71
C LEU A 456 -7.74 -36.46 -3.53
N LYS A 457 -6.89 -35.47 -3.78
CA LYS A 457 -5.61 -35.62 -4.50
C LYS A 457 -4.44 -35.94 -3.56
N ILE A 458 -4.72 -36.10 -2.27
CA ILE A 458 -3.75 -36.36 -1.20
C ILE A 458 -3.87 -37.84 -0.84
N ASP A 459 -2.95 -38.65 -1.35
CA ASP A 459 -2.89 -40.09 -1.12
C ASP A 459 -2.25 -40.46 0.23
N THR A 460 -1.38 -39.59 0.72
CA THR A 460 -0.54 -39.69 1.92
C THR A 460 -0.31 -38.28 2.48
N ASP A 461 0.18 -38.17 3.72
CA ASP A 461 0.42 -36.90 4.41
C ASP A 461 1.06 -35.84 3.49
N ARG A 462 0.39 -34.68 3.39
CA ARG A 462 0.83 -33.54 2.57
C ARG A 462 1.27 -32.40 3.44
N PHE A 463 2.52 -31.98 3.27
CA PHE A 463 3.12 -30.82 3.94
C PHE A 463 3.26 -29.66 2.97
N VAL A 464 2.84 -28.48 3.40
CA VAL A 464 2.96 -27.23 2.65
C VAL A 464 3.50 -26.14 3.58
N PRO A 465 4.83 -26.02 3.70
CA PRO A 465 5.47 -24.81 4.17
C PRO A 465 5.19 -23.68 3.17
N GLU A 466 4.30 -22.78 3.57
CA GLU A 466 3.95 -21.57 2.83
C GLU A 466 4.43 -20.34 3.58
N ALA A 467 4.72 -19.30 2.82
CA ALA A 467 5.33 -18.09 3.32
C ALA A 467 4.82 -16.90 2.52
N TYR A 468 4.28 -15.92 3.21
CA TYR A 468 3.87 -14.67 2.60
C TYR A 468 4.36 -13.48 3.42
N ILE A 469 4.72 -12.42 2.71
CA ILE A 469 4.93 -11.12 3.32
C ILE A 469 3.55 -10.49 3.45
N ARG A 470 3.11 -10.30 4.70
CA ARG A 470 1.94 -9.49 4.96
C ARG A 470 2.41 -8.05 4.93
N HIS A 471 1.72 -7.24 4.14
CA HIS A 471 1.90 -5.80 4.19
C HIS A 471 0.84 -5.23 5.11
N ASP A 472 1.29 -4.61 6.19
CA ASP A 472 0.44 -3.73 6.97
C ASP A 472 0.11 -2.48 6.14
N ASP A 473 -1.07 -1.94 6.43
CA ASP A 473 -1.73 -0.80 5.80
C ASP A 473 -2.51 -1.10 4.50
N PHE A 474 -3.68 -1.74 4.70
CA PHE A 474 -4.98 -1.15 4.32
C PHE A 474 -6.09 -1.56 5.29
#